data_AF-A0A1B1AV22-F1
#
_entry.id   AF-A0A1B1AV22-F1
#
_cell.length_a   1.000
_cell.length_b   1.000
_cell.length_c   1.000
_cell.angle_alpha   90.00
_cell.angle_beta   90.00
_cell.angle_gamma   90.00
#
_symmetry.space_group_name_H-M   'P 1'
#
loop_
_entity.id
_entity.type
_entity.pdbx_description
1 polymer ?
#
loop_
_entity_poly.entity_id
_entity_poly.type
_entity_poly.pdbx_seq_one_letter_code
_entity_poly.pdbx_strand_id
1 'polypeptide(L)'
;MTAIPSFTGDANPYLGGDPYADYRTADFPFTRYANLADRQLGAGVIAANDEFFAQRENLLVPEPAEFDPEHFGHKGKIMDGWETRRRRGASAEHPWPTAEDHDWALVRLGAPGVIRGIVVDTAHFRGNYPQAVSVEGASVPGSPSPEELLSDDVKWTTLVPRTPVGGHAANGFEVLAEQRFTHLRVNQHPDGGIARLRVYGEVVPDPEWLSVLGTFDVVALENGGQVEDASNLFYSPATNTIQPGRSRKMDDGWETRRRRDQGNDWIRYRLAARSQIRAVEIDTAYLKGNSAGWASVSVKDGEDGTWTEILPRTRLQPDTNHRFALPAPAVGTHARVDIYPDGGISRLRLHGSLTQEGTAGLAARHQELGG
;
A
#
# COMPACT_ATOMS: atom_id res chain seq x y z
N MET A 1 -0.46 24.36 -2.07
CA MET A 1 -0.55 23.10 -1.31
C MET A 1 -0.34 23.44 0.15
N THR A 2 -1.18 22.96 1.05
CA THR A 2 -0.98 23.11 2.49
C THR A 2 0.25 22.30 2.88
N ALA A 3 1.19 22.87 3.63
CA ALA A 3 2.36 22.14 4.08
C ALA A 3 1.96 20.94 4.94
N ILE A 4 2.59 19.78 4.71
CA ILE A 4 2.38 18.59 5.53
C ILE A 4 2.91 18.88 6.95
N PRO A 5 2.11 18.66 8.01
CA PRO A 5 2.59 18.86 9.38
C PRO A 5 3.80 17.98 9.68
N SER A 6 4.83 18.59 10.27
CA SER A 6 6.00 17.89 10.79
C SER A 6 5.87 17.74 12.31
N PHE A 7 6.14 16.54 12.83
CA PHE A 7 6.24 16.30 14.25
C PHE A 7 7.71 16.22 14.67
N THR A 8 8.04 16.76 15.83
CA THR A 8 9.39 16.68 16.43
C THR A 8 9.29 16.53 17.94
N GLY A 9 10.37 16.04 18.56
CA GLY A 9 10.49 15.92 20.01
C GLY A 9 9.69 14.75 20.60
N ASP A 10 9.90 14.55 21.89
CA ASP A 10 9.37 13.41 22.62
C ASP A 10 7.85 13.54 22.84
N ALA A 11 7.20 12.39 22.96
CA ALA A 11 5.83 12.33 23.48
C ALA A 11 5.86 12.23 25.01
N ASN A 12 4.74 12.59 25.66
CA ASN A 12 4.62 12.43 27.10
C ASN A 12 4.77 10.95 27.50
N PRO A 13 5.29 10.64 28.70
CA PRO A 13 5.21 9.30 29.24
C PRO A 13 3.77 8.78 29.23
N TYR A 14 3.58 7.50 28.92
CA TYR A 14 2.26 6.89 28.94
C TYR A 14 1.71 6.88 30.37
N LEU A 15 0.53 7.48 30.58
CA LEU A 15 -0.10 7.65 31.90
C LEU A 15 -1.19 6.60 32.20
N GLY A 16 -1.36 5.59 31.32
CA GLY A 16 -2.49 4.65 31.38
C GLY A 16 -3.68 5.10 30.53
N GLY A 17 -4.62 4.17 30.27
CA GLY A 17 -5.81 4.43 29.46
C GLY A 17 -5.62 4.12 27.97
N ASP A 18 -6.26 4.90 27.09
CA ASP A 18 -6.12 4.73 25.65
C ASP A 18 -4.67 5.02 25.20
N PRO A 19 -3.93 4.04 24.66
CA PRO A 19 -2.53 4.21 24.26
C PRO A 19 -2.33 5.16 23.09
N TYR A 20 -3.40 5.53 22.38
CA TYR A 20 -3.39 6.49 21.26
C TYR A 20 -3.94 7.88 21.62
N ALA A 21 -4.31 8.13 22.88
CA ALA A 21 -4.97 9.37 23.31
C ALA A 21 -4.20 10.67 22.96
N ASP A 22 -2.86 10.61 22.98
CA ASP A 22 -1.96 11.72 22.63
C ASP A 22 -1.11 11.45 21.38
N TYR A 23 -1.53 10.47 20.56
CA TYR A 23 -0.87 10.15 19.30
C TYR A 23 -0.98 11.32 18.31
N ARG A 24 0.16 11.68 17.72
CA ARG A 24 0.24 12.83 16.81
C ARG A 24 0.09 12.37 15.37
N THR A 25 -0.93 12.87 14.68
CA THR A 25 -1.20 12.52 13.28
C THR A 25 -1.80 13.69 12.51
N ALA A 26 -1.85 13.58 11.19
CA ALA A 26 -2.42 14.56 10.29
C ALA A 26 -3.02 13.86 9.06
N ASP A 27 -3.90 14.58 8.35
CA ASP A 27 -4.39 14.13 7.05
C ASP A 27 -3.30 14.33 5.99
N PHE A 28 -2.79 13.23 5.43
CA PHE A 28 -1.80 13.26 4.36
C PHE A 28 -2.47 13.08 2.99
N PRO A 29 -2.38 14.05 2.07
CA PRO A 29 -3.08 13.96 0.77
C PRO A 29 -2.73 12.73 -0.08
N PHE A 30 -1.52 12.18 0.10
CA PHE A 30 -1.04 11.01 -0.62
C PHE A 30 -1.62 9.68 -0.10
N THR A 31 -2.31 9.64 1.04
CA THR A 31 -2.90 8.37 1.57
C THR A 31 -4.06 7.84 0.72
N ARG A 32 -4.54 8.63 -0.25
CA ARG A 32 -5.47 8.18 -1.29
C ARG A 32 -4.88 7.14 -2.24
N TYR A 33 -3.55 7.07 -2.36
CA TYR A 33 -2.86 6.11 -3.20
C TYR A 33 -2.72 4.76 -2.50
N ALA A 34 -2.31 3.72 -3.24
CA ALA A 34 -2.10 2.39 -2.66
C ALA A 34 -0.83 2.34 -1.81
N ASN A 35 -0.85 1.57 -0.71
CA ASN A 35 0.36 1.28 0.05
C ASN A 35 1.19 0.22 -0.67
N LEU A 36 2.24 0.62 -1.38
CA LEU A 36 3.17 -0.25 -2.10
C LEU A 36 4.00 -1.14 -1.17
N ALA A 37 4.08 -0.82 0.13
CA ALA A 37 4.75 -1.63 1.14
C ALA A 37 3.79 -2.62 1.85
N ASP A 38 2.59 -2.84 1.31
CA ASP A 38 1.62 -3.78 1.87
C ASP A 38 2.06 -5.24 1.69
N ARG A 39 2.00 -6.02 2.78
CA ARG A 39 2.31 -7.46 2.78
C ARG A 39 1.39 -8.25 1.86
N GLN A 40 0.15 -7.83 1.65
CA GLN A 40 -0.80 -8.48 0.74
C GLN A 40 -0.38 -8.35 -0.73
N LEU A 41 0.35 -7.28 -1.08
CA LEU A 41 1.01 -7.13 -2.39
C LEU A 41 2.34 -7.91 -2.47
N GLY A 42 2.79 -8.55 -1.39
CA GLY A 42 4.05 -9.30 -1.35
C GLY A 42 5.28 -8.49 -0.93
N ALA A 43 5.07 -7.28 -0.36
CA ALA A 43 6.15 -6.50 0.21
C ALA A 43 6.87 -7.26 1.33
N GLY A 44 8.13 -6.94 1.61
CA GLY A 44 8.89 -7.62 2.65
C GLY A 44 10.09 -6.82 3.13
N VAL A 45 10.43 -6.96 4.41
CA VAL A 45 11.70 -6.46 4.95
C VAL A 45 12.74 -7.55 4.75
N ILE A 46 13.67 -7.35 3.82
CA ILE A 46 14.58 -8.38 3.33
C ILE A 46 15.88 -8.44 4.15
N ALA A 47 16.26 -7.33 4.77
CA ALA A 47 17.39 -7.26 5.68
C ALA A 47 17.26 -6.06 6.63
N ALA A 48 17.92 -6.15 7.77
CA ALA A 48 18.22 -5.03 8.66
C ALA A 48 19.58 -5.30 9.31
N ASN A 49 20.32 -4.25 9.68
CA ASN A 49 21.61 -4.42 10.36
C ASN A 49 21.46 -4.79 11.84
N ASP A 50 20.35 -4.40 12.46
CA ASP A 50 20.00 -4.75 13.85
C ASP A 50 18.47 -4.89 13.97
N GLU A 51 18.02 -5.76 14.86
CA GLU A 51 16.60 -5.98 15.21
C GLU A 51 16.50 -6.52 16.65
N PHE A 52 17.40 -6.06 17.52
CA PHE A 52 17.62 -6.72 18.79
C PHE A 52 16.37 -6.73 19.66
N PHE A 53 15.67 -5.60 19.81
CA PHE A 53 14.51 -5.48 20.71
C PHE A 53 13.21 -5.89 20.04
N ALA A 54 13.00 -5.52 18.77
CA ALA A 54 11.76 -5.84 18.06
C ALA A 54 12.01 -6.14 16.57
N GLN A 55 11.22 -7.09 16.04
CA GLN A 55 11.40 -7.67 14.72
C GLN A 55 11.09 -6.68 13.61
N ARG A 56 11.96 -6.63 12.61
CA ARG A 56 11.82 -5.69 11.48
C ARG A 56 10.54 -5.89 10.66
N GLU A 57 10.00 -7.10 10.61
CA GLU A 57 8.79 -7.44 9.86
C GLU A 57 7.55 -6.66 10.34
N ASN A 58 7.54 -6.20 11.59
CA ASN A 58 6.47 -5.39 12.17
C ASN A 58 6.27 -4.07 11.41
N LEU A 59 7.29 -3.55 10.74
CA LEU A 59 7.19 -2.34 9.91
C LEU A 59 6.03 -2.43 8.90
N LEU A 60 5.77 -3.62 8.36
CA LEU A 60 4.83 -3.83 7.26
C LEU A 60 3.50 -4.45 7.70
N VAL A 61 3.29 -4.66 9.00
CA VAL A 61 2.01 -5.13 9.52
C VAL A 61 0.92 -4.10 9.18
N PRO A 62 -0.20 -4.48 8.53
CA PRO A 62 -1.24 -3.54 8.11
C PRO A 62 -1.94 -2.82 9.28
N GLU A 63 -2.17 -3.53 10.37
CA GLU A 63 -2.86 -3.04 11.56
C GLU A 63 -2.05 -1.96 12.29
N PRO A 64 -2.71 -1.04 13.02
CA PRO A 64 -2.04 -0.13 13.95
C PRO A 64 -1.18 -0.90 14.96
N ALA A 65 -0.13 -0.26 15.47
CA ALA A 65 0.74 -0.86 16.47
C ALA A 65 0.03 -1.05 17.81
N GLU A 66 0.15 -2.24 18.40
CA GLU A 66 -0.37 -2.52 19.73
C GLU A 66 0.63 -2.13 20.82
N PHE A 67 0.12 -1.78 22.00
CA PHE A 67 0.94 -1.46 23.16
C PHE A 67 0.38 -2.08 24.41
N ASP A 68 1.14 -3.03 24.95
CA ASP A 68 0.89 -3.60 26.26
C ASP A 68 1.93 -3.02 27.25
N PRO A 69 1.50 -2.21 28.25
CA PRO A 69 2.41 -1.63 29.21
C PRO A 69 3.15 -2.66 30.06
N GLU A 70 2.58 -3.85 30.28
CA GLU A 70 3.05 -4.88 31.19
C GLU A 70 3.81 -6.01 30.48
N HIS A 71 3.90 -6.00 29.14
CA HIS A 71 4.53 -7.06 28.38
C HIS A 71 6.05 -6.87 28.28
N PHE A 72 6.79 -7.64 29.09
CA PHE A 72 8.26 -7.66 29.08
C PHE A 72 8.79 -9.06 28.73
N GLY A 73 9.81 -9.09 27.88
CA GLY A 73 10.62 -10.27 27.60
C GLY A 73 12.05 -10.12 28.13
N HIS A 74 12.90 -11.10 27.84
CA HIS A 74 14.30 -11.10 28.29
C HIS A 74 15.15 -9.94 27.78
N LYS A 75 14.73 -9.30 26.68
CA LYS A 75 15.44 -8.16 26.09
C LYS A 75 14.89 -6.82 26.55
N GLY A 76 13.81 -6.78 27.33
CA GLY A 76 13.13 -5.54 27.72
C GLY A 76 11.66 -5.57 27.32
N LYS A 77 11.07 -4.40 27.15
CA LYS A 77 9.67 -4.27 26.76
C LYS A 77 9.47 -4.82 25.35
N ILE A 78 8.40 -5.59 25.15
CA ILE A 78 8.02 -6.01 23.81
C ILE A 78 7.28 -4.87 23.13
N MET A 79 7.82 -4.41 22.01
CA MET A 79 7.27 -3.33 21.21
C MET A 79 6.75 -3.87 19.87
N ASP A 80 5.58 -3.40 19.45
CA ASP A 80 5.03 -3.70 18.13
C ASP A 80 5.63 -2.74 17.08
N GLY A 81 6.86 -3.04 16.68
CA GLY A 81 7.63 -2.29 15.69
C GLY A 81 8.98 -2.94 15.41
N TRP A 82 9.84 -2.21 14.71
CA TRP A 82 11.26 -2.50 14.54
C TRP A 82 12.06 -1.62 15.51
N GLU A 83 12.83 -2.24 16.42
CA GLU A 83 13.64 -1.51 17.40
C GLU A 83 15.05 -2.11 17.53
N THR A 84 16.05 -1.24 17.43
CA THR A 84 17.47 -1.61 17.42
C THR A 84 18.18 -1.32 18.73
N ARG A 85 19.38 -1.89 18.91
CA ARG A 85 20.22 -1.58 20.08
C ARG A 85 20.60 -0.10 20.10
N ARG A 86 20.67 0.47 21.30
CA ARG A 86 21.26 1.79 21.52
C ARG A 86 22.66 1.85 20.96
N ARG A 87 22.90 2.75 20.02
CA ARG A 87 24.21 2.96 19.43
C ARG A 87 25.07 3.78 20.38
N ARG A 88 26.36 3.43 20.42
CA ARG A 88 27.38 4.08 21.25
C ARG A 88 28.56 4.43 20.37
N GLY A 89 29.30 5.45 20.78
CA GLY A 89 30.55 5.81 20.12
C GLY A 89 31.65 4.77 20.34
N ALA A 90 32.73 4.90 19.58
CA ALA A 90 33.75 3.86 19.43
C ALA A 90 34.65 3.65 20.66
N SER A 91 34.67 4.57 21.64
CA SER A 91 35.61 4.53 22.76
C SER A 91 35.09 5.26 24.00
N ALA A 92 35.78 5.12 25.14
CA ALA A 92 35.45 5.84 26.37
C ALA A 92 35.64 7.36 26.23
N GLU A 93 36.60 7.78 25.40
CA GLU A 93 36.90 9.17 25.08
C GLU A 93 35.87 9.79 24.12
N HIS A 94 35.23 8.94 23.30
CA HIS A 94 34.18 9.33 22.36
C HIS A 94 32.98 8.36 22.49
N PRO A 95 32.19 8.45 23.58
CA PRO A 95 31.11 7.49 23.87
C PRO A 95 29.82 7.76 23.08
N TRP A 96 29.74 8.83 22.31
CA TRP A 96 28.57 9.23 21.55
C TRP A 96 28.64 8.77 20.09
N PRO A 97 27.52 8.38 19.47
CA PRO A 97 27.45 8.15 18.02
C PRO A 97 27.88 9.40 17.23
N THR A 98 28.45 9.15 16.06
CA THR A 98 28.79 10.18 15.07
C THR A 98 27.57 10.60 14.24
N ALA A 99 27.73 11.59 13.37
CA ALA A 99 26.66 11.98 12.45
C ALA A 99 26.36 10.90 11.40
N GLU A 100 27.32 10.06 11.05
CA GLU A 100 27.17 9.03 10.02
C GLU A 100 26.58 7.72 10.56
N ASP A 101 26.54 7.58 11.89
CA ASP A 101 25.98 6.44 12.57
C ASP A 101 24.46 6.35 12.37
N HIS A 102 24.01 5.21 11.86
CA HIS A 102 22.59 4.89 11.68
C HIS A 102 22.37 3.38 11.63
N ASP A 103 21.14 2.97 11.94
CA ASP A 103 20.62 1.64 11.62
C ASP A 103 19.75 1.67 10.37
N TRP A 104 19.69 0.56 9.64
CA TRP A 104 18.99 0.49 8.37
C TRP A 104 18.16 -0.79 8.23
N ALA A 105 17.07 -0.67 7.47
CA ALA A 105 16.28 -1.79 6.99
C ALA A 105 16.09 -1.67 5.47
N LEU A 106 16.29 -2.78 4.76
CA LEU A 106 15.99 -2.92 3.33
C LEU A 106 14.58 -3.48 3.18
N VAL A 107 13.76 -2.80 2.39
CA VAL A 107 12.37 -3.15 2.13
C VAL A 107 12.18 -3.37 0.63
N ARG A 108 11.69 -4.53 0.24
CA ARG A 108 11.16 -4.78 -1.11
C ARG A 108 9.69 -4.38 -1.15
N LEU A 109 9.31 -3.51 -2.08
CA LEU A 109 7.92 -3.16 -2.31
C LEU A 109 7.15 -4.36 -2.86
N GLY A 110 5.86 -4.45 -2.56
CA GLY A 110 4.99 -5.52 -3.07
C GLY A 110 4.70 -5.34 -4.56
N ALA A 111 4.56 -4.09 -4.99
CA ALA A 111 4.43 -3.74 -6.39
C ALA A 111 5.38 -2.57 -6.72
N PRO A 112 6.16 -2.65 -7.82
CA PRO A 112 6.96 -1.53 -8.30
C PRO A 112 6.07 -0.35 -8.67
N GLY A 113 6.53 0.87 -8.40
CA GLY A 113 5.69 2.04 -8.63
C GLY A 113 6.36 3.38 -8.36
N VAL A 114 5.61 4.45 -8.64
CA VAL A 114 6.01 5.82 -8.32
C VAL A 114 5.50 6.16 -6.93
N ILE A 115 6.40 6.57 -6.04
CA ILE A 115 6.08 6.89 -4.66
C ILE A 115 5.62 8.35 -4.57
N ARG A 116 4.46 8.57 -3.97
CA ARG A 116 3.83 9.88 -3.76
C ARG A 116 4.01 10.39 -2.34
N GLY A 117 4.14 9.48 -1.38
CA GLY A 117 4.48 9.84 -0.01
C GLY A 117 4.79 8.65 0.86
N ILE A 118 5.43 8.91 1.99
CA ILE A 118 5.88 7.90 2.95
C ILE A 118 5.41 8.34 4.34
N VAL A 119 4.93 7.39 5.14
CA VAL A 119 4.70 7.60 6.58
C VAL A 119 5.65 6.69 7.34
N VAL A 120 6.47 7.31 8.19
CA VAL A 120 7.27 6.63 9.21
C VAL A 120 6.57 6.81 10.55
N ASP A 121 5.83 5.79 10.96
CA ASP A 121 5.03 5.81 12.18
C ASP A 121 5.88 5.36 13.35
N THR A 122 5.92 6.19 14.39
CA THR A 122 6.65 5.94 15.65
C THR A 122 5.68 5.69 16.81
N ALA A 123 4.45 5.22 16.52
CA ALA A 123 3.48 4.81 17.53
C ALA A 123 4.15 4.02 18.66
N HIS A 124 3.78 4.35 19.89
CA HIS A 124 4.32 3.85 21.16
C HIS A 124 5.83 4.04 21.45
N PHE A 125 6.65 4.41 20.46
CA PHE A 125 8.03 4.85 20.67
C PHE A 125 8.02 6.32 21.10
N ARG A 126 7.81 6.54 22.41
CA ARG A 126 7.57 7.89 22.98
C ARG A 126 8.85 8.69 23.23
N GLY A 127 9.93 8.02 23.62
CA GLY A 127 11.27 8.60 23.84
C GLY A 127 12.43 7.78 23.28
N ASN A 128 12.13 6.59 22.74
CA ASN A 128 13.07 5.67 22.09
C ASN A 128 12.82 5.55 20.58
N TYR A 129 12.18 6.54 19.97
CA TYR A 129 12.10 6.70 18.52
C TYR A 129 13.43 7.26 17.98
N PRO A 130 13.74 7.08 16.69
CA PRO A 130 14.94 7.69 16.10
C PRO A 130 14.82 9.22 16.09
N GLN A 131 15.89 9.95 16.40
CA GLN A 131 15.84 11.42 16.40
C GLN A 131 15.60 12.00 15.00
N ALA A 132 16.08 11.30 13.97
CA ALA A 132 15.81 11.60 12.58
C ALA A 132 15.73 10.32 11.76
N VAL A 133 15.05 10.41 10.61
CA VAL A 133 14.99 9.33 9.62
C VAL A 133 15.42 9.85 8.26
N SER A 134 15.92 8.95 7.41
CA SER A 134 16.04 9.18 5.98
C SER A 134 15.55 7.96 5.24
N VAL A 135 15.01 8.16 4.03
CA VAL A 135 14.55 7.06 3.18
C VAL A 135 15.09 7.25 1.78
N GLU A 136 15.64 6.18 1.23
CA GLU A 136 16.15 6.12 -0.13
C GLU A 136 15.40 5.04 -0.91
N GLY A 137 15.27 5.21 -2.23
CA GLY A 137 14.65 4.26 -3.12
C GLY A 137 15.59 3.81 -4.23
N ALA A 138 15.44 2.56 -4.67
CA ALA A 138 16.16 2.01 -5.81
C ALA A 138 15.24 1.21 -6.74
N SER A 139 15.57 1.21 -8.03
CA SER A 139 14.99 0.32 -9.04
C SER A 139 16.04 -0.72 -9.39
N VAL A 140 15.83 -1.96 -8.95
CA VAL A 140 16.79 -3.06 -9.17
C VAL A 140 16.01 -4.22 -9.80
N PRO A 141 16.44 -4.72 -10.98
CA PRO A 141 15.73 -5.78 -11.68
C PRO A 141 15.82 -7.12 -10.92
N GLY A 142 14.84 -7.99 -11.16
CA GLY A 142 14.83 -9.34 -10.63
C GLY A 142 14.56 -9.41 -9.12
N SER A 143 15.32 -10.23 -8.41
CA SER A 143 15.16 -10.48 -6.97
C SER A 143 16.54 -10.45 -6.30
N PRO A 144 17.15 -9.25 -6.18
CA PRO A 144 18.49 -9.12 -5.63
C PRO A 144 18.52 -9.55 -4.17
N SER A 145 19.63 -10.18 -3.78
CA SER A 145 19.97 -10.48 -2.41
C SER A 145 20.29 -9.20 -1.61
N PRO A 146 20.26 -9.25 -0.27
CA PRO A 146 20.71 -8.13 0.54
C PRO A 146 22.14 -7.68 0.25
N GLU A 147 23.05 -8.60 -0.05
CA GLU A 147 24.45 -8.26 -0.39
C GLU A 147 24.53 -7.47 -1.70
N GLU A 148 23.81 -7.90 -2.73
CA GLU A 148 23.72 -7.16 -4.00
C GLU A 148 23.12 -5.76 -3.82
N LEU A 149 22.10 -5.62 -2.97
CA LEU A 149 21.48 -4.31 -2.68
C LEU A 149 22.36 -3.34 -1.89
N LEU A 150 23.30 -3.88 -1.11
CA LEU A 150 24.27 -3.10 -0.32
C LEU A 150 25.56 -2.82 -1.09
N SER A 151 25.73 -3.38 -2.30
CA SER A 151 26.89 -3.11 -3.14
C SER A 151 26.89 -1.67 -3.65
N ASP A 152 28.08 -1.16 -3.97
CA ASP A 152 28.29 0.20 -4.49
C ASP A 152 27.68 0.39 -5.90
N ASP A 153 27.29 -0.70 -6.58
CA ASP A 153 26.67 -0.66 -7.91
C ASP A 153 25.18 -0.23 -7.87
N VAL A 154 24.54 -0.29 -6.70
CA VAL A 154 23.14 0.10 -6.55
C VAL A 154 23.01 1.59 -6.31
N LYS A 155 22.38 2.27 -7.27
CA LYS A 155 22.08 3.69 -7.17
C LYS A 155 20.83 3.93 -6.31
N TRP A 156 21.05 4.41 -5.10
CA TRP A 156 20.01 4.86 -4.17
C TRP A 156 19.65 6.34 -4.42
N THR A 157 18.37 6.62 -4.65
CA THR A 157 17.82 7.98 -4.78
C THR A 157 17.23 8.41 -3.43
N THR A 158 17.69 9.52 -2.85
CA THR A 158 17.11 10.06 -1.63
C THR A 158 15.67 10.51 -1.87
N LEU A 159 14.71 9.89 -1.18
CA LEU A 159 13.29 10.24 -1.21
C LEU A 159 12.90 11.14 -0.04
N VAL A 160 13.45 10.83 1.13
CA VAL A 160 13.33 11.62 2.35
C VAL A 160 14.75 11.90 2.84
N PRO A 161 15.22 13.15 2.79
CA PRO A 161 16.52 13.50 3.37
C PRO A 161 16.49 13.28 4.88
N ARG A 162 17.66 13.29 5.53
CA ARG A 162 17.72 13.17 7.00
C ARG A 162 16.88 14.26 7.66
N THR A 163 15.77 13.85 8.23
CA THR A 163 14.72 14.77 8.74
C THR A 163 14.39 14.40 10.19
N PRO A 164 14.41 15.37 11.12
CA PRO A 164 13.95 15.13 12.49
C PRO A 164 12.50 14.65 12.51
N VAL A 165 12.20 13.71 13.41
CA VAL A 165 10.84 13.17 13.59
C VAL A 165 10.39 13.31 15.04
N GLY A 166 9.09 13.13 15.28
CA GLY A 166 8.53 13.09 16.62
C GLY A 166 8.23 11.66 17.04
N GLY A 167 8.38 11.36 18.33
CA GLY A 167 7.94 10.10 18.92
C GLY A 167 6.43 9.99 19.05
N HIS A 168 5.88 8.78 19.02
CA HIS A 168 4.43 8.58 19.08
C HIS A 168 3.66 9.42 18.04
N ALA A 169 4.16 9.41 16.80
CA ALA A 169 3.61 10.22 15.71
C ALA A 169 3.64 9.50 14.35
N ALA A 170 2.65 9.80 13.51
CA ALA A 170 2.67 9.50 12.08
C ALA A 170 3.53 10.55 11.36
N ASN A 171 4.82 10.29 11.15
CA ASN A 171 5.69 11.26 10.46
C ASN A 171 5.54 11.09 8.93
N GLY A 172 4.82 12.02 8.29
CA GLY A 172 4.50 11.98 6.86
C GLY A 172 5.44 12.83 6.00
N PHE A 173 5.85 12.30 4.85
CA PHE A 173 6.75 12.94 3.90
C PHE A 173 6.20 12.84 2.48
N GLU A 174 6.06 13.98 1.79
CA GLU A 174 5.77 14.00 0.36
C GLU A 174 7.03 13.60 -0.43
N VAL A 175 6.86 12.78 -1.46
CA VAL A 175 7.96 12.36 -2.34
C VAL A 175 7.73 12.96 -3.72
N LEU A 176 8.71 13.74 -4.19
CA LEU A 176 8.64 14.46 -5.47
C LEU A 176 9.35 13.73 -6.61
N ALA A 177 9.98 12.59 -6.33
CA ALA A 177 10.71 11.82 -7.32
C ALA A 177 9.73 11.09 -8.26
N GLU A 178 9.69 11.53 -9.52
CA GLU A 178 8.93 10.87 -10.60
C GLU A 178 9.73 9.70 -11.21
N GLN A 179 10.12 8.74 -10.37
CA GLN A 179 10.87 7.54 -10.78
C GLN A 179 10.13 6.29 -10.29
N ARG A 180 10.24 5.19 -11.04
CA ARG A 180 9.78 3.87 -10.59
C ARG A 180 10.75 3.27 -9.58
N PHE A 181 10.25 2.86 -8.42
CA PHE A 181 11.02 2.21 -7.36
C PHE A 181 10.54 0.77 -7.11
N THR A 182 11.46 -0.07 -6.64
CA THR A 182 11.24 -1.49 -6.31
C THR A 182 11.65 -1.81 -4.87
N HIS A 183 12.62 -1.09 -4.35
CA HIS A 183 13.19 -1.28 -3.03
C HIS A 183 13.35 0.06 -2.32
N LEU A 184 13.29 0.03 -1.00
CA LEU A 184 13.62 1.14 -0.11
C LEU A 184 14.73 0.75 0.86
N ARG A 185 15.52 1.75 1.27
CA ARG A 185 16.40 1.70 2.43
C ARG A 185 15.92 2.76 3.42
N VAL A 186 15.47 2.30 4.58
CA VAL A 186 14.98 3.15 5.67
C VAL A 186 16.06 3.23 6.73
N ASN A 187 16.49 4.44 7.09
CA ASN A 187 17.56 4.67 8.06
C ASN A 187 17.03 5.36 9.33
N GLN A 188 17.41 4.84 10.49
CA GLN A 188 17.19 5.40 11.82
C GLN A 188 18.48 6.10 12.29
N HIS A 189 18.41 7.39 12.61
CA HIS A 189 19.57 8.16 13.03
C HIS A 189 19.53 8.50 14.53
N PRO A 190 20.48 8.02 15.36
CA PRO A 190 21.48 6.97 15.08
C PRO A 190 20.97 5.53 15.29
N ASP A 191 19.86 5.39 16.01
CA ASP A 191 19.17 4.15 16.38
C ASP A 191 17.76 4.49 16.87
N GLY A 192 16.93 3.51 17.19
CA GLY A 192 15.64 3.71 17.86
C GLY A 192 14.58 2.71 17.43
N GLY A 193 13.33 3.14 17.49
CA GLY A 193 12.16 2.33 17.14
C GLY A 193 11.21 2.99 16.15
N ILE A 194 10.77 2.22 15.15
CA ILE A 194 9.73 2.58 14.17
C ILE A 194 8.64 1.51 14.24
N ALA A 195 7.39 1.93 14.46
CA ALA A 195 6.25 1.03 14.57
C ALA A 195 5.80 0.50 13.22
N ARG A 196 5.57 1.40 12.26
CA ARG A 196 5.08 1.08 10.92
C ARG A 196 5.76 1.92 9.85
N LEU A 197 5.89 1.32 8.67
CA LEU A 197 6.23 1.98 7.42
C LEU A 197 5.03 1.87 6.48
N ARG A 198 4.62 2.99 5.90
CA ARG A 198 3.63 3.04 4.80
C ARG A 198 4.22 3.80 3.64
N VAL A 199 4.07 3.26 2.43
CA VAL A 199 4.65 3.82 1.20
C VAL A 199 3.54 3.97 0.20
N TYR A 200 3.02 5.18 0.05
CA TYR A 200 1.87 5.44 -0.79
C TYR A 200 2.29 5.82 -2.20
N GLY A 201 1.73 5.16 -3.21
CA GLY A 201 2.13 5.38 -4.59
C GLY A 201 1.23 4.71 -5.63
N GLU A 202 1.61 4.90 -6.89
CA GLU A 202 0.95 4.32 -8.05
C GLU A 202 1.77 3.14 -8.57
N VAL A 203 1.13 1.99 -8.73
CA VAL A 203 1.76 0.80 -9.32
C VAL A 203 2.10 1.05 -10.79
N VAL A 204 3.32 0.71 -11.18
CA VAL A 204 3.80 0.74 -12.56
C VAL A 204 4.36 -0.65 -12.90
N PRO A 205 3.51 -1.53 -13.45
CA PRO A 205 3.90 -2.91 -13.76
C PRO A 205 4.88 -2.95 -14.92
N ASP A 206 5.62 -4.04 -15.03
CA ASP A 206 6.48 -4.32 -16.18
C ASP A 206 5.61 -4.68 -17.41
N PRO A 207 5.68 -3.89 -18.51
CA PRO A 207 4.91 -4.15 -19.72
C PRO A 207 5.30 -5.44 -20.43
N GLU A 208 6.56 -5.87 -20.36
CA GLU A 208 7.03 -7.13 -20.97
C GLU A 208 6.44 -8.32 -20.23
N TRP A 209 6.44 -8.26 -18.89
CA TRP A 209 5.82 -9.29 -18.05
C TRP A 209 4.33 -9.46 -18.35
N LEU A 210 3.56 -8.36 -18.40
CA LEU A 210 2.13 -8.41 -18.72
C LEU A 210 1.87 -8.94 -20.14
N SER A 211 2.75 -8.64 -21.09
CA SER A 211 2.67 -9.15 -22.46
C SER A 211 2.88 -10.67 -22.52
N VAL A 212 3.83 -11.20 -21.74
CA VAL A 212 4.09 -12.65 -21.63
C VAL A 212 2.92 -13.38 -20.97
N LEU A 213 2.32 -12.81 -19.92
CA LEU A 213 1.10 -13.39 -19.31
C LEU A 213 -0.04 -13.50 -20.32
N GLY A 214 -0.15 -12.54 -21.23
CA GLY A 214 -1.19 -12.48 -22.25
C GLY A 214 -2.55 -12.13 -21.65
N THR A 215 -3.19 -13.09 -20.97
CA THR A 215 -4.45 -12.86 -20.25
C THR A 215 -4.21 -12.76 -18.75
N PHE A 216 -4.60 -11.62 -18.16
CA PHE A 216 -4.46 -11.32 -16.73
C PHE A 216 -5.63 -10.48 -16.23
N ASP A 217 -5.69 -10.22 -14.92
CA ASP A 217 -6.69 -9.33 -14.32
C ASP A 217 -6.29 -7.86 -14.54
N VAL A 218 -6.95 -7.18 -15.47
CA VAL A 218 -6.61 -5.81 -15.89
C VAL A 218 -7.07 -4.73 -14.91
N VAL A 219 -7.83 -5.08 -13.87
CA VAL A 219 -8.22 -4.17 -12.79
C VAL A 219 -7.47 -4.44 -11.48
N ALA A 220 -6.68 -5.52 -11.40
CA ALA A 220 -5.89 -5.83 -10.21
C ALA A 220 -4.90 -4.72 -9.89
N LEU A 221 -4.78 -4.39 -8.60
CA LEU A 221 -3.83 -3.40 -8.11
C LEU A 221 -2.38 -3.77 -8.46
N GLU A 222 -2.00 -5.04 -8.30
CA GLU A 222 -0.65 -5.55 -8.63
C GLU A 222 -0.30 -5.41 -10.12
N ASN A 223 -1.31 -5.31 -10.99
CA ASN A 223 -1.15 -5.10 -12.43
C ASN A 223 -1.35 -3.62 -12.83
N GLY A 224 -1.42 -2.67 -11.89
CA GLY A 224 -1.58 -1.25 -12.17
C GLY A 224 -3.02 -0.73 -12.23
N GLY A 225 -4.02 -1.56 -11.92
CA GLY A 225 -5.40 -1.11 -11.75
C GLY A 225 -5.57 -0.21 -10.53
N GLN A 226 -6.50 0.74 -10.59
CA GLN A 226 -6.71 1.73 -9.54
C GLN A 226 -8.20 1.94 -9.27
N VAL A 227 -8.57 2.14 -8.01
CA VAL A 227 -9.89 2.66 -7.65
C VAL A 227 -9.86 4.19 -7.77
N GLU A 228 -10.78 4.76 -8.54
CA GLU A 228 -10.87 6.21 -8.73
C GLU A 228 -11.84 6.85 -7.75
N ASP A 229 -12.98 6.21 -7.53
CA ASP A 229 -14.06 6.75 -6.71
C ASP A 229 -15.05 5.64 -6.31
N ALA A 230 -15.79 5.87 -5.23
CA ALA A 230 -16.85 4.99 -4.78
C ALA A 230 -17.99 5.79 -4.15
N SER A 231 -19.22 5.35 -4.37
CA SER A 231 -20.41 6.03 -3.82
C SER A 231 -20.47 6.02 -2.29
N ASN A 232 -19.78 5.08 -1.65
CA ASN A 232 -19.79 4.90 -0.21
C ASN A 232 -18.50 4.21 0.27
N LEU A 233 -17.90 4.73 1.34
CA LEU A 233 -16.69 4.20 1.98
C LEU A 233 -16.90 3.99 3.49
N PHE A 234 -18.11 3.62 3.92
CA PHE A 234 -18.48 3.65 5.34
C PHE A 234 -17.78 2.57 6.17
N TYR A 235 -17.81 1.30 5.73
CA TYR A 235 -17.28 0.18 6.53
C TYR A 235 -15.87 -0.25 6.12
N SER A 236 -15.58 -0.26 4.81
CA SER A 236 -14.27 -0.68 4.33
C SER A 236 -13.89 0.00 3.01
N PRO A 237 -12.58 0.10 2.71
CA PRO A 237 -12.09 0.77 1.49
C PRO A 237 -12.49 0.01 0.22
N ALA A 238 -12.85 0.75 -0.84
CA ALA A 238 -13.12 0.18 -2.15
C ALA A 238 -11.89 -0.48 -2.79
N THR A 239 -10.67 -0.05 -2.43
CA THR A 239 -9.40 -0.64 -2.89
C THR A 239 -9.26 -2.13 -2.55
N ASN A 240 -9.94 -2.61 -1.50
CA ASN A 240 -9.97 -4.04 -1.16
C ASN A 240 -10.49 -4.92 -2.31
N THR A 241 -11.35 -4.38 -3.18
CA THR A 241 -11.94 -5.14 -4.31
C THR A 241 -10.93 -5.53 -5.39
N ILE A 242 -9.77 -4.88 -5.43
CA ILE A 242 -8.72 -5.13 -6.44
C ILE A 242 -7.42 -5.68 -5.84
N GLN A 243 -7.40 -5.97 -4.53
CA GLN A 243 -6.26 -6.58 -3.83
C GLN A 243 -6.00 -8.00 -4.32
N PRO A 244 -4.76 -8.52 -4.25
CA PRO A 244 -4.45 -9.90 -4.62
C PRO A 244 -5.24 -10.95 -3.84
N GLY A 245 -5.41 -12.12 -4.47
CA GLY A 245 -6.05 -13.29 -3.87
C GLY A 245 -7.55 -13.14 -3.64
N ARG A 246 -8.11 -14.08 -2.87
CA ARG A 246 -9.49 -14.01 -2.37
C ARG A 246 -9.48 -13.38 -0.99
N SER A 247 -10.60 -12.76 -0.62
CA SER A 247 -10.79 -12.26 0.74
C SER A 247 -10.62 -13.40 1.76
N ARG A 248 -10.09 -13.08 2.94
CA ARG A 248 -9.91 -14.02 4.06
C ARG A 248 -10.81 -13.72 5.27
N LYS A 249 -11.51 -12.59 5.24
CA LYS A 249 -12.36 -12.08 6.32
C LYS A 249 -13.28 -10.99 5.77
N MET A 250 -14.37 -10.67 6.45
CA MET A 250 -15.42 -9.81 5.90
C MET A 250 -14.96 -8.36 5.62
N ASP A 251 -14.07 -7.81 6.45
CA ASP A 251 -13.48 -6.48 6.31
C ASP A 251 -12.36 -6.41 5.26
N ASP A 252 -11.95 -7.55 4.68
CA ASP A 252 -11.05 -7.68 3.53
C ASP A 252 -11.86 -7.63 2.21
N GLY A 253 -12.88 -6.78 2.16
CA GLY A 253 -13.74 -6.52 0.99
C GLY A 253 -14.23 -5.08 1.01
N TRP A 254 -15.16 -4.71 0.13
CA TRP A 254 -15.88 -3.43 0.18
C TRP A 254 -17.31 -3.64 0.66
N GLU A 255 -17.70 -2.92 1.72
CA GLU A 255 -19.06 -2.92 2.27
C GLU A 255 -19.59 -1.49 2.43
N THR A 256 -20.85 -1.29 2.03
CA THR A 256 -21.54 0.00 2.11
C THR A 256 -22.56 0.04 3.25
N ARG A 257 -22.96 1.26 3.63
CA ARG A 257 -24.11 1.45 4.52
C ARG A 257 -25.39 0.94 3.87
N ARG A 258 -26.31 0.41 4.68
CA ARG A 258 -27.65 0.03 4.23
C ARG A 258 -28.39 1.21 3.62
N ARG A 259 -28.95 1.04 2.43
CA ARG A 259 -29.79 2.02 1.73
C ARG A 259 -31.27 1.75 1.98
N ARG A 260 -32.07 2.81 1.79
CA ARG A 260 -33.54 2.83 1.94
C ARG A 260 -34.22 3.62 0.83
N ASP A 261 -33.43 4.25 -0.04
CA ASP A 261 -33.86 4.94 -1.24
C ASP A 261 -33.87 3.98 -2.45
N GLN A 262 -34.17 4.50 -3.64
CA GLN A 262 -34.24 3.71 -4.88
C GLN A 262 -32.93 3.68 -5.69
N GLY A 263 -31.85 4.21 -5.14
CA GLY A 263 -30.54 4.24 -5.80
C GLY A 263 -29.74 2.95 -5.62
N ASN A 264 -28.49 2.98 -6.09
CA ASN A 264 -27.52 1.89 -5.94
C ASN A 264 -26.13 2.43 -5.53
N ASP A 265 -25.28 1.54 -5.02
CA ASP A 265 -23.87 1.84 -4.75
C ASP A 265 -22.96 1.37 -5.90
N TRP A 266 -21.81 2.02 -6.05
CA TRP A 266 -20.88 1.76 -7.15
C TRP A 266 -19.42 2.05 -6.80
N ILE A 267 -18.50 1.41 -7.53
CA ILE A 267 -17.06 1.75 -7.58
C ILE A 267 -16.66 2.01 -9.03
N ARG A 268 -15.82 3.03 -9.25
CA ARG A 268 -15.14 3.32 -10.52
C ARG A 268 -13.67 2.95 -10.43
N TYR A 269 -13.16 2.41 -11.52
CA TYR A 269 -11.79 1.95 -11.64
C TYR A 269 -11.14 2.47 -12.90
N ARG A 270 -9.83 2.70 -12.82
CA ARG A 270 -8.92 2.77 -13.96
C ARG A 270 -8.27 1.41 -14.14
N LEU A 271 -8.26 0.90 -15.37
CA LEU A 271 -7.58 -0.34 -15.72
C LEU A 271 -6.07 -0.09 -15.86
N ALA A 272 -5.29 -1.17 -15.82
CA ALA A 272 -3.83 -1.15 -15.99
C ALA A 272 -3.36 -0.29 -17.18
N ALA A 273 -4.06 -0.45 -18.30
CA ALA A 273 -4.01 0.43 -19.48
C ALA A 273 -5.25 0.15 -20.32
N ARG A 274 -5.32 0.70 -21.55
CA ARG A 274 -6.37 0.34 -22.51
C ARG A 274 -6.37 -1.16 -22.75
N SER A 275 -7.47 -1.81 -22.40
CA SER A 275 -7.56 -3.27 -22.26
C SER A 275 -8.75 -3.84 -23.01
N GLN A 276 -8.62 -5.07 -23.47
CA GLN A 276 -9.69 -5.89 -24.02
C GLN A 276 -10.07 -6.98 -23.01
N ILE A 277 -11.23 -6.80 -22.36
CA ILE A 277 -11.78 -7.67 -21.31
C ILE A 277 -12.60 -8.79 -21.96
N ARG A 278 -12.47 -10.02 -21.44
CA ARG A 278 -13.14 -11.23 -21.96
C ARG A 278 -13.93 -11.99 -20.91
N ALA A 279 -13.59 -11.84 -19.63
CA ALA A 279 -14.35 -12.42 -18.54
C ALA A 279 -14.38 -11.51 -17.30
N VAL A 280 -15.44 -11.66 -16.51
CA VAL A 280 -15.68 -10.90 -15.28
C VAL A 280 -15.80 -11.90 -14.13
N GLU A 281 -15.13 -11.62 -13.03
CA GLU A 281 -15.30 -12.32 -11.75
C GLU A 281 -15.82 -11.33 -10.70
N ILE A 282 -16.89 -11.69 -9.98
CA ILE A 282 -17.40 -10.95 -8.83
C ILE A 282 -17.46 -11.93 -7.65
N ASP A 283 -16.59 -11.74 -6.66
CA ASP A 283 -16.53 -12.59 -5.48
C ASP A 283 -17.23 -11.91 -4.31
N THR A 284 -18.16 -12.59 -3.64
CA THR A 284 -18.84 -12.14 -2.41
C THR A 284 -18.36 -12.91 -1.17
N ALA A 285 -17.18 -13.55 -1.23
CA ALA A 285 -16.57 -14.27 -0.12
C ALA A 285 -16.68 -13.50 1.21
N TYR A 286 -16.98 -14.23 2.29
CA TYR A 286 -17.18 -13.74 3.66
C TYR A 286 -18.39 -12.82 3.90
N LEU A 287 -19.11 -12.41 2.85
CA LEU A 287 -20.35 -11.63 2.97
C LEU A 287 -21.55 -12.58 2.90
N LYS A 288 -22.10 -12.92 4.08
CA LYS A 288 -23.14 -13.97 4.22
C LYS A 288 -24.56 -13.42 4.31
N GLY A 289 -24.74 -12.32 5.02
CA GLY A 289 -26.04 -11.67 5.24
C GLY A 289 -26.17 -10.29 4.58
N ASN A 290 -25.08 -9.79 4.03
CA ASN A 290 -24.90 -8.42 3.57
C ASN A 290 -24.14 -8.35 2.23
N SER A 291 -24.01 -9.47 1.51
CA SER A 291 -23.52 -9.44 0.13
C SER A 291 -24.48 -8.63 -0.75
N ALA A 292 -23.94 -7.96 -1.77
CA ALA A 292 -24.75 -7.39 -2.83
C ALA A 292 -25.71 -8.44 -3.40
N GLY A 293 -26.99 -8.10 -3.57
CA GLY A 293 -28.00 -9.02 -4.12
C GLY A 293 -27.92 -9.14 -5.64
N TRP A 294 -27.55 -8.04 -6.31
CA TRP A 294 -27.30 -7.98 -7.74
C TRP A 294 -26.13 -7.07 -8.05
N ALA A 295 -25.46 -7.30 -9.17
CA ALA A 295 -24.47 -6.38 -9.71
C ALA A 295 -24.55 -6.25 -11.24
N SER A 296 -24.12 -5.11 -11.76
CA SER A 296 -23.79 -4.92 -13.18
C SER A 296 -22.38 -4.37 -13.32
N VAL A 297 -21.77 -4.56 -14.49
CA VAL A 297 -20.44 -4.04 -14.81
C VAL A 297 -20.49 -3.31 -16.14
N SER A 298 -19.93 -2.11 -16.16
CA SER A 298 -19.80 -1.27 -17.35
C SER A 298 -18.35 -0.87 -17.59
N VAL A 299 -18.00 -0.55 -18.82
CA VAL A 299 -16.67 -0.04 -19.21
C VAL A 299 -16.81 1.25 -20.00
N LYS A 300 -15.81 2.13 -19.95
CA LYS A 300 -15.65 3.26 -20.88
C LYS A 300 -14.23 3.29 -21.42
N ASP A 301 -14.07 3.78 -22.65
CA ASP A 301 -12.78 3.95 -23.31
C ASP A 301 -12.42 5.45 -23.33
N GLY A 302 -11.30 5.81 -22.70
CA GLY A 302 -10.91 7.20 -22.47
C GLY A 302 -11.66 7.87 -21.29
N GLU A 303 -11.29 9.11 -20.99
CA GLU A 303 -11.91 9.90 -19.92
C GLU A 303 -13.35 10.30 -20.27
N ASP A 304 -13.55 10.77 -21.50
CA ASP A 304 -14.82 11.28 -22.01
C ASP A 304 -15.68 10.19 -22.70
N GLY A 305 -15.26 8.93 -22.61
CA GLY A 305 -15.96 7.79 -23.18
C GLY A 305 -17.34 7.56 -22.58
N THR A 306 -18.25 7.00 -23.39
CA THR A 306 -19.58 6.59 -22.91
C THR A 306 -19.50 5.24 -22.19
N TRP A 307 -20.16 5.13 -21.03
CA TRP A 307 -20.27 3.86 -20.31
C TRP A 307 -21.13 2.87 -21.10
N THR A 308 -20.55 1.70 -21.38
CA THR A 308 -21.22 0.57 -22.05
C THR A 308 -21.31 -0.59 -21.07
N GLU A 309 -22.51 -1.14 -20.88
CA GLU A 309 -22.73 -2.30 -20.03
C GLU A 309 -22.13 -3.56 -20.66
N ILE A 310 -21.31 -4.28 -19.89
CA ILE A 310 -20.67 -5.55 -20.32
C ILE A 310 -21.21 -6.75 -19.54
N LEU A 311 -21.76 -6.51 -18.35
CA LEU A 311 -22.50 -7.49 -17.56
C LEU A 311 -23.80 -6.84 -17.09
N PRO A 312 -24.98 -7.29 -17.58
CA PRO A 312 -26.26 -6.75 -17.13
C PRO A 312 -26.50 -7.05 -15.65
N ARG A 313 -27.48 -6.36 -15.05
CA ARG A 313 -27.88 -6.58 -13.65
C ARG A 313 -28.15 -8.07 -13.40
N THR A 314 -27.20 -8.72 -12.74
CA THR A 314 -27.15 -10.16 -12.54
C THR A 314 -27.23 -10.46 -11.05
N ARG A 315 -28.02 -11.47 -10.70
CA ARG A 315 -28.17 -11.91 -9.30
C ARG A 315 -26.86 -12.49 -8.78
N LEU A 316 -26.48 -12.13 -7.57
CA LEU A 316 -25.37 -12.73 -6.83
C LEU A 316 -25.91 -13.59 -5.68
N GLN A 317 -25.08 -14.52 -5.23
CA GLN A 317 -25.28 -15.35 -4.05
C GLN A 317 -24.30 -14.90 -2.95
N PRO A 318 -24.68 -15.02 -1.66
CA PRO A 318 -23.76 -14.77 -0.56
C PRO A 318 -22.57 -15.75 -0.59
N ASP A 319 -21.41 -15.29 -0.11
CA ASP A 319 -20.20 -16.10 0.08
C ASP A 319 -19.81 -16.96 -1.15
N THR A 320 -19.95 -16.38 -2.35
CA THR A 320 -19.85 -17.11 -3.62
C THR A 320 -19.00 -16.35 -4.64
N ASN A 321 -18.19 -17.10 -5.39
CA ASN A 321 -17.45 -16.56 -6.53
C ASN A 321 -18.29 -16.73 -7.82
N HIS A 322 -18.59 -15.61 -8.49
CA HIS A 322 -19.39 -15.56 -9.71
C HIS A 322 -18.50 -15.28 -10.91
N ARG A 323 -18.52 -16.18 -11.90
CA ARG A 323 -17.68 -16.09 -13.09
C ARG A 323 -18.53 -15.99 -14.34
N PHE A 324 -18.25 -14.99 -15.15
CA PHE A 324 -19.01 -14.68 -16.36
C PHE A 324 -18.06 -14.55 -17.55
N ALA A 325 -18.27 -15.37 -18.58
CA ALA A 325 -17.65 -15.16 -19.89
C ALA A 325 -18.44 -14.09 -20.64
N LEU A 326 -17.75 -13.11 -21.22
CA LEU A 326 -18.41 -12.08 -22.03
C LEU A 326 -18.76 -12.66 -23.41
N PRO A 327 -19.94 -12.34 -23.98
CA PRO A 327 -20.33 -12.80 -25.32
C PRO A 327 -19.44 -12.23 -26.42
N ALA A 328 -18.87 -11.04 -26.19
CA ALA A 328 -17.87 -10.41 -27.03
C ALA A 328 -16.86 -9.68 -26.15
N PRO A 329 -15.57 -9.58 -26.56
CA PRO A 329 -14.60 -8.80 -25.81
C PRO A 329 -14.98 -7.32 -25.75
N ALA A 330 -14.85 -6.71 -24.57
CA ALA A 330 -15.12 -5.29 -24.37
C ALA A 330 -13.82 -4.50 -24.21
N VAL A 331 -13.70 -3.37 -24.91
CA VAL A 331 -12.52 -2.51 -24.85
C VAL A 331 -12.80 -1.30 -23.96
N GLY A 332 -11.84 -0.94 -23.11
CA GLY A 332 -11.91 0.26 -22.29
C GLY A 332 -10.63 0.56 -21.54
N THR A 333 -10.59 1.74 -20.92
CA THR A 333 -9.55 2.17 -19.98
C THR A 333 -10.07 2.28 -18.56
N HIS A 334 -11.39 2.27 -18.39
CA HIS A 334 -12.06 2.36 -17.10
C HIS A 334 -13.16 1.31 -16.99
N ALA A 335 -13.43 0.89 -15.76
CA ALA A 335 -14.54 0.03 -15.42
C ALA A 335 -15.37 0.63 -14.29
N ARG A 336 -16.62 0.19 -14.18
CA ARG A 336 -17.51 0.52 -13.09
C ARG A 336 -18.31 -0.72 -12.71
N VAL A 337 -18.36 -1.01 -11.42
CA VAL A 337 -19.29 -2.00 -10.85
C VAL A 337 -20.38 -1.26 -10.10
N ASP A 338 -21.61 -1.65 -10.32
CA ASP A 338 -22.79 -1.18 -9.60
C ASP A 338 -23.38 -2.36 -8.83
N ILE A 339 -23.62 -2.19 -7.53
CA ILE A 339 -24.28 -3.18 -6.66
C ILE A 339 -25.67 -2.66 -6.25
N TYR A 340 -26.66 -3.56 -6.20
CA TYR A 340 -28.06 -3.18 -5.97
C TYR A 340 -28.70 -3.91 -4.78
N PRO A 341 -29.45 -3.19 -3.92
CA PRO A 341 -29.41 -1.72 -3.76
C PRO A 341 -28.12 -1.25 -3.06
N ASP A 342 -27.56 -2.10 -2.20
CA ASP A 342 -26.38 -1.88 -1.36
C ASP A 342 -25.77 -3.25 -0.98
N GLY A 343 -24.81 -3.25 -0.05
CA GLY A 343 -24.19 -4.45 0.49
C GLY A 343 -22.69 -4.41 0.29
N GLY A 344 -22.11 -5.55 -0.09
CA GLY A 344 -20.68 -5.62 -0.39
C GLY A 344 -20.30 -6.62 -1.46
N ILE A 345 -19.08 -6.46 -1.95
CA ILE A 345 -18.34 -7.45 -2.73
C ILE A 345 -16.92 -7.57 -2.16
N SER A 346 -16.36 -8.75 -2.22
CA SER A 346 -14.99 -9.01 -1.76
C SER A 346 -13.96 -8.67 -2.84
N ARG A 347 -14.18 -9.10 -4.10
CA ARG A 347 -13.27 -8.84 -5.23
C ARG A 347 -14.03 -8.60 -6.53
N LEU A 348 -13.45 -7.79 -7.39
CA LEU A 348 -13.76 -7.69 -8.81
C LEU A 348 -12.51 -8.10 -9.60
N ARG A 349 -12.67 -9.00 -10.57
CA ARG A 349 -11.62 -9.33 -11.55
C ARG A 349 -12.15 -9.07 -12.95
N LEU A 350 -11.33 -8.47 -13.80
CA LEU A 350 -11.61 -8.27 -15.21
C LEU A 350 -10.50 -8.96 -16.00
N HIS A 351 -10.76 -10.17 -16.47
CA HIS A 351 -9.76 -10.96 -17.19
C HIS A 351 -9.72 -10.56 -18.66
N GLY A 352 -8.55 -10.15 -19.13
CA GLY A 352 -8.35 -9.63 -20.46
C GLY A 352 -6.87 -9.50 -20.81
N SER A 353 -6.58 -8.79 -21.88
CA SER A 353 -5.22 -8.41 -22.27
C SER A 353 -5.17 -6.92 -22.58
N LEU A 354 -3.97 -6.34 -22.59
CA LEU A 354 -3.80 -4.99 -23.14
C LEU A 354 -4.11 -4.99 -24.64
N THR A 355 -4.60 -3.87 -25.16
CA THR A 355 -4.61 -3.61 -26.61
C THR A 355 -3.21 -3.20 -27.06
N GLN A 356 -2.95 -3.18 -28.37
CA GLN A 356 -1.66 -2.70 -28.89
C GLN A 356 -1.33 -1.28 -28.42
N GLU A 357 -2.33 -0.40 -28.38
CA GLU A 357 -2.20 0.96 -27.86
C GLU A 357 -1.96 0.97 -26.35
N GLY A 358 -2.66 0.11 -25.59
CA GLY A 358 -2.45 -0.04 -24.15
C GLY A 358 -1.03 -0.49 -23.81
N THR A 359 -0.50 -1.47 -24.54
CA THR A 359 0.89 -1.93 -24.41
C THR A 359 1.88 -0.81 -24.73
N ALA A 360 1.69 -0.10 -25.84
CA ALA A 360 2.58 1.00 -26.23
C ALA A 360 2.58 2.13 -25.21
N GLY A 361 1.41 2.53 -24.69
CA GLY A 361 1.28 3.58 -23.69
C GLY A 361 1.91 3.20 -22.34
N LEU A 362 1.71 1.96 -21.89
CA LEU A 362 2.34 1.46 -20.67
C LEU A 362 3.86 1.37 -20.81
N ALA A 363 4.36 0.90 -21.96
CA ALA A 363 5.79 0.83 -22.24
C ALA A 363 6.46 2.21 -22.25
N ALA A 364 5.81 3.21 -22.88
CA ALA A 364 6.28 4.58 -22.86
C ALA A 364 6.36 5.14 -21.43
N ARG A 365 5.29 4.97 -20.63
CA ARG A 365 5.28 5.38 -19.21
C ARG A 365 6.37 4.67 -18.39
N HIS A 366 6.57 3.37 -18.61
CA HIS A 366 7.59 2.60 -17.92
C HIS A 366 8.99 3.16 -18.21
N GLN A 367 9.30 3.40 -19.49
CA GLN A 367 10.57 3.96 -19.95
C GLN A 367 10.81 5.38 -19.42
N GLU A 368 9.79 6.25 -19.44
CA GLU A 368 9.87 7.62 -18.91
C GLU A 368 10.24 7.65 -17.43
N LEU A 369 9.78 6.67 -16.66
CA LEU A 369 10.04 6.54 -15.22
C LEU A 369 11.39 5.86 -14.90
N GLY A 370 12.24 5.66 -15.91
CA GLY A 370 13.55 5.01 -15.77
C GLY A 370 13.45 3.50 -15.50
N GLY A 371 12.36 2.89 -15.94
CA GLY A 371 12.09 1.45 -15.87
C GLY A 371 12.44 0.73 -17.15
#